data_AF-A0AAD4N5Y5-F1
#
_entry.id   AF-A0AAD4N5Y5-F1
#
_cell.length_a   1.000
_cell.length_b   1.000
_cell.length_c   1.000
_cell.angle_alpha   90.00
_cell.angle_beta   90.00
_cell.angle_gamma   90.00
#
_symmetry.space_group_name_H-M   'P 1'
#
loop_
_entity.id
_entity.type
_entity.pdbx_description
1 polymer ?
#
loop_
_entity_poly.entity_id
_entity_poly.type
_entity_poly.pdbx_seq_one_letter_code
_entity_poly.pdbx_strand_id
1 'polypeptide(L)'
;MSVSKDLTTAVNKWTTSSSSKPYPKNSLVDSSLNPPGYIPGYVASQQVESHAKNEQQQQHLLSKRAWDMGLQPAKSLPMNVFMMYMAGNTISIFPIMMVVMMAWRPMKALMAVNAAFKPLEAEYNGSLILHKILFVLGNLGAIVLAVYKCHSMGLLPNHASDWLDFVPQAERMQFALFSDFQ
;
A
#
# COMPACT_ATOMS: atom_id res chain seq x y z
N MET A 1 -53.46 -54.64 -50.97
CA MET A 1 -52.27 -54.39 -50.14
C MET A 1 -52.17 -52.90 -49.89
N SER A 2 -52.62 -52.41 -48.72
CA SER A 2 -52.34 -51.06 -48.25
C SER A 2 -51.96 -51.19 -46.79
N VAL A 3 -50.68 -51.05 -46.49
CA VAL A 3 -50.14 -51.09 -45.12
C VAL A 3 -49.84 -49.65 -44.76
N SER A 4 -50.80 -49.00 -44.09
CA SER A 4 -50.56 -47.73 -43.41
C SER A 4 -49.53 -47.97 -42.31
N LYS A 5 -48.35 -47.37 -42.46
CA LYS A 5 -47.36 -47.31 -41.40
C LYS A 5 -47.76 -46.17 -40.46
N ASP A 6 -48.42 -46.50 -39.37
CA ASP A 6 -48.64 -45.56 -38.27
C ASP A 6 -47.28 -45.12 -37.71
N LEU A 7 -46.89 -43.88 -38.01
CA LEU A 7 -45.78 -43.20 -37.35
C LEU A 7 -46.20 -42.90 -35.92
N THR A 8 -45.92 -43.81 -35.00
CA THR A 8 -45.94 -43.52 -33.57
C THR A 8 -44.68 -42.72 -33.23
N THR A 9 -44.77 -41.40 -33.34
CA THR A 9 -43.72 -40.49 -32.87
C THR A 9 -43.61 -40.63 -31.34
N ALA A 10 -42.59 -41.34 -30.87
CA ALA A 10 -42.27 -41.45 -29.47
C ALA A 10 -41.92 -40.06 -28.92
N VAL A 11 -42.85 -39.46 -28.17
CA VAL A 11 -42.61 -38.18 -27.49
C VAL A 11 -41.62 -38.43 -26.35
N ASN A 12 -40.43 -37.87 -26.50
CA ASN A 12 -39.36 -37.93 -25.50
C ASN A 12 -39.83 -37.32 -24.18
N LYS A 13 -39.61 -38.07 -23.09
CA LYS A 13 -39.99 -37.78 -21.69
C LYS A 13 -39.46 -36.46 -21.10
N TRP A 14 -38.61 -35.77 -21.85
CA TRP A 14 -37.89 -34.56 -21.44
C TRP A 14 -38.31 -33.31 -22.23
N THR A 15 -39.40 -33.38 -22.98
CA THR A 15 -39.94 -32.17 -23.62
C THR A 15 -40.59 -31.29 -22.55
N THR A 16 -40.02 -30.10 -22.38
CA THR A 16 -40.43 -29.09 -21.42
C THR A 16 -41.80 -28.51 -21.80
N SER A 17 -42.87 -28.95 -21.12
CA SER A 17 -44.15 -28.24 -21.18
C SER A 17 -44.06 -26.97 -20.35
N SER A 18 -43.93 -25.81 -21.00
CA SER A 18 -44.07 -24.51 -20.32
C SER A 18 -45.54 -24.30 -19.95
N SER A 19 -45.95 -24.77 -18.77
CA SER A 19 -47.28 -24.54 -18.21
C SER A 19 -47.24 -23.28 -17.36
N SER A 20 -47.57 -22.14 -17.96
CA SER A 20 -47.86 -20.90 -17.25
C SER A 20 -49.21 -21.00 -16.55
N LYS A 21 -49.30 -21.79 -15.47
CA LYS A 21 -50.45 -21.70 -14.56
C LYS A 21 -50.21 -20.55 -13.58
N PRO A 22 -51.16 -19.63 -13.39
CA PRO A 22 -51.06 -18.61 -12.36
C PRO A 22 -51.09 -19.31 -10.99
N TYR A 23 -50.02 -19.15 -10.22
CA TYR A 23 -49.88 -19.76 -8.90
C TYR A 23 -51.00 -19.25 -7.97
N PRO A 24 -51.80 -20.14 -7.36
CA PRO A 24 -52.74 -19.73 -6.33
C PRO A 24 -51.93 -19.26 -5.10
N LYS A 25 -52.21 -18.04 -4.65
CA LYS A 25 -51.74 -17.50 -3.37
C LYS A 25 -52.46 -18.22 -2.25
N ASN A 26 -51.99 -19.40 -1.85
CA ASN A 26 -52.13 -19.97 -0.51
C ASN A 26 -51.40 -21.30 -0.47
N SER A 27 -50.21 -21.29 0.11
CA SER A 27 -49.39 -22.47 0.32
C SER A 27 -48.81 -22.37 1.73
N LEU A 28 -49.62 -22.75 2.72
CA LEU A 28 -49.13 -23.29 4.00
C LEU A 28 -48.56 -24.70 3.75
N VAL A 29 -47.75 -24.85 2.70
CA VAL A 29 -47.14 -26.12 2.32
C VAL A 29 -45.88 -26.24 3.16
N ASP A 30 -46.07 -26.99 4.24
CA ASP A 30 -45.10 -27.81 4.94
C ASP A 30 -43.64 -27.52 4.55
N SER A 31 -42.98 -26.69 5.37
CA SER A 31 -41.56 -26.31 5.24
C SER A 31 -40.60 -27.51 5.25
N SER A 32 -41.09 -28.73 5.47
CA SER A 32 -40.31 -29.99 5.46
C SER A 32 -39.95 -30.51 4.06
N LEU A 33 -40.63 -30.06 3.00
CA LEU A 33 -40.38 -30.48 1.61
C LEU A 33 -39.45 -29.54 0.84
N ASN A 34 -39.07 -28.40 1.43
CA ASN A 34 -38.19 -27.43 0.81
C ASN A 34 -36.73 -27.83 1.04
N PRO A 35 -35.88 -27.85 0.01
CA PRO A 35 -34.45 -28.14 0.22
C PRO A 35 -33.86 -27.08 1.17
N PRO A 36 -32.90 -27.46 2.03
CA PRO A 36 -32.28 -26.53 2.97
C PRO A 36 -31.74 -25.32 2.22
N GLY A 37 -32.28 -24.13 2.53
CA GLY A 37 -31.94 -22.86 1.86
C GLY A 37 -33.03 -22.29 0.93
N TYR A 38 -34.12 -23.01 0.65
CA TYR A 38 -35.22 -22.48 -0.15
C TYR A 38 -36.23 -21.71 0.71
N ILE A 39 -36.12 -20.39 0.68
CA ILE A 39 -37.11 -19.47 1.27
C ILE A 39 -37.81 -18.74 0.10
N PRO A 40 -39.12 -18.91 -0.11
CA PRO A 40 -39.83 -18.23 -1.20
C PRO A 40 -39.79 -16.71 -0.94
N GLY A 41 -39.16 -15.96 -1.86
CA GLY A 41 -38.89 -14.52 -1.71
C GLY A 41 -37.48 -14.17 -1.20
N TYR A 42 -36.61 -15.16 -0.95
CA TYR A 42 -35.22 -14.94 -0.55
C TYR A 42 -34.46 -14.06 -1.53
N VAL A 43 -34.70 -14.13 -2.83
CA VAL A 43 -33.96 -13.33 -3.81
C VAL A 43 -34.04 -11.81 -3.55
N ALA A 44 -35.15 -11.29 -3.01
CA ALA A 44 -35.27 -9.87 -2.70
C ALA A 44 -34.61 -9.50 -1.35
N SER A 45 -34.75 -10.34 -0.32
CA SER A 45 -34.13 -10.13 0.99
C SER A 45 -32.62 -10.46 1.00
N GLN A 46 -32.21 -11.46 0.21
CA GLN A 46 -30.83 -11.83 -0.06
C GLN A 46 -30.14 -10.77 -0.89
N GLN A 47 -30.81 -10.07 -1.82
CA GLN A 47 -30.19 -8.93 -2.51
C GLN A 47 -29.80 -7.82 -1.52
N VAL A 48 -30.65 -7.51 -0.54
CA VAL A 48 -30.34 -6.51 0.50
C VAL A 48 -29.28 -7.02 1.50
N GLU A 49 -29.40 -8.27 1.96
CA GLU A 49 -28.40 -8.87 2.86
C GLU A 49 -27.05 -9.15 2.18
N SER A 50 -27.04 -9.50 0.90
CA SER A 50 -25.81 -9.69 0.12
C SER A 50 -25.18 -8.36 -0.24
N HIS A 51 -25.95 -7.29 -0.46
CA HIS A 51 -25.39 -5.94 -0.56
C HIS A 51 -24.75 -5.50 0.75
N ALA A 52 -25.43 -5.69 1.89
CA ALA A 52 -24.90 -5.35 3.20
C ALA A 52 -23.65 -6.20 3.57
N LYS A 53 -23.65 -7.50 3.24
CA LYS A 53 -22.48 -8.37 3.43
C LYS A 53 -21.33 -7.99 2.49
N ASN A 54 -21.61 -7.66 1.23
CA ASN A 54 -20.60 -7.16 0.29
C ASN A 54 -20.00 -5.82 0.77
N GLU A 55 -20.82 -4.91 1.29
CA GLU A 55 -20.37 -3.62 1.84
C GLU A 55 -19.46 -3.84 3.06
N GLN A 56 -19.84 -4.71 4.00
CA GLN A 56 -18.99 -5.05 5.14
C GLN A 56 -17.67 -5.70 4.71
N GLN A 57 -17.72 -6.57 3.70
CA GLN A 57 -16.53 -7.21 3.13
C GLN A 57 -15.65 -6.18 2.43
N GLN A 58 -16.22 -5.23 1.69
CA GLN A 58 -15.52 -4.12 1.04
C GLN A 58 -14.86 -3.20 2.07
N GLN A 59 -15.55 -2.85 3.16
CA GLN A 59 -14.97 -2.05 4.26
C GLN A 59 -13.78 -2.77 4.91
N HIS A 60 -13.86 -4.09 5.10
CA HIS A 60 -12.73 -4.88 5.61
C HIS A 60 -11.54 -4.91 4.64
N LEU A 61 -11.80 -5.05 3.33
CA LEU A 61 -10.77 -5.00 2.29
C LEU A 61 -10.10 -3.62 2.20
N LEU A 62 -10.88 -2.54 2.31
CA LEU A 62 -10.38 -1.16 2.33
C LEU A 62 -9.51 -0.88 3.56
N SER A 63 -9.90 -1.38 4.73
CA SER A 63 -9.10 -1.29 5.95
C SER A 63 -7.75 -1.98 5.79
N LYS A 64 -7.73 -3.22 5.26
CA LYS A 64 -6.48 -3.95 4.98
C LYS A 64 -5.59 -3.18 4.00
N ARG A 65 -6.19 -2.62 2.95
CA ARG A 65 -5.48 -1.81 1.96
C ARG A 65 -4.89 -0.53 2.57
N ALA A 66 -5.62 0.14 3.46
CA ALA A 66 -5.13 1.31 4.17
C ALA A 66 -3.95 0.97 5.08
N TRP A 67 -4.00 -0.18 5.76
CA TRP A 67 -2.89 -0.71 6.56
C TRP A 67 -1.65 -0.98 5.71
N ASP A 68 -1.82 -1.59 4.54
CA ASP A 68 -0.70 -1.85 3.64
C ASP A 68 -0.11 -0.57 3.04
N MET A 69 -0.94 0.41 2.72
CA MET A 69 -0.52 1.74 2.23
C MET A 69 0.25 2.51 3.31
N GLY A 70 -0.27 2.55 4.54
CA GLY A 70 0.36 3.24 5.66
C GLY A 70 1.71 2.63 6.04
N LEU A 71 1.82 1.31 5.99
CA LEU A 71 3.05 0.57 6.30
C LEU A 71 4.05 0.52 5.13
N GLN A 72 3.67 0.96 3.93
CA GLN A 72 4.52 0.93 2.74
C GLN A 72 5.89 1.63 2.95
N PRO A 73 5.98 2.88 3.44
CA PRO A 73 7.28 3.51 3.69
C PRO A 73 8.08 2.77 4.78
N ALA A 74 7.42 2.26 5.81
CA ALA A 74 8.08 1.51 6.88
C ALA A 74 8.72 0.20 6.38
N LYS A 75 8.07 -0.53 5.45
CA LYS A 75 8.61 -1.76 4.85
C LYS A 75 9.90 -1.53 4.05
N SER A 76 10.16 -0.31 3.59
CA SER A 76 11.39 0.03 2.84
C SER A 76 12.59 0.33 3.74
N LEU A 77 12.36 0.65 5.01
CA LEU A 77 13.43 1.00 5.97
C LEU A 77 14.42 -0.14 6.22
N PRO A 78 14.00 -1.40 6.47
CA PRO A 78 14.94 -2.49 6.75
C PRO A 78 15.94 -2.72 5.61
N MET A 79 15.47 -2.60 4.37
CA MET A 79 16.33 -2.73 3.20
C MET A 79 17.38 -1.62 3.15
N ASN A 80 16.97 -0.38 3.38
CA ASN A 80 17.89 0.77 3.37
C ASN A 80 18.89 0.69 4.53
N VAL A 81 18.46 0.31 5.74
CA VAL A 81 19.33 0.09 6.91
C VAL A 81 20.35 -1.01 6.62
N PHE A 82 19.91 -2.14 6.08
CA PHE A 82 20.79 -3.27 5.77
C PHE A 82 21.85 -2.90 4.73
N MET A 83 21.45 -2.20 3.67
CA MET A 83 22.39 -1.71 2.67
C MET A 83 23.38 -0.72 3.28
N MET A 84 22.92 0.20 4.13
CA MET A 84 23.79 1.14 4.83
C MET A 84 24.78 0.47 5.79
N TYR A 85 24.37 -0.64 6.41
CA TYR A 85 25.21 -1.47 7.28
C TYR A 85 26.30 -2.19 6.49
N MET A 86 25.95 -2.79 5.34
CA MET A 86 26.89 -3.55 4.52
C MET A 86 27.84 -2.68 3.68
N ALA A 87 27.36 -1.52 3.19
CA ALA A 87 28.14 -0.67 2.29
C ALA A 87 29.30 0.09 2.96
N GLY A 88 29.41 0.07 4.30
CA GLY A 88 30.46 0.76 5.03
C GLY A 88 30.37 2.29 4.92
N ASN A 89 31.47 2.97 5.28
CA ASN A 89 31.54 4.43 5.47
C ASN A 89 32.48 5.13 4.46
N THR A 90 32.66 4.54 3.28
CA THR A 90 33.54 5.06 2.23
C THR A 90 32.95 6.30 1.54
N ILE A 91 33.74 7.38 1.49
CA ILE A 91 33.40 8.63 0.79
C ILE A 91 33.54 8.38 -0.72
N SER A 92 32.44 7.99 -1.35
CA SER A 92 32.33 7.85 -2.80
C SER A 92 31.20 8.74 -3.31
N ILE A 93 31.30 9.24 -4.54
CA ILE A 93 30.26 10.09 -5.14
C ILE A 93 28.91 9.36 -5.31
N PHE A 94 28.97 8.03 -5.43
CA PHE A 94 27.83 7.13 -5.64
C PHE A 94 26.85 7.12 -4.43
N PRO A 95 27.32 6.92 -3.18
CA PRO A 95 26.51 7.08 -1.98
C PRO A 95 25.81 8.44 -1.85
N ILE A 96 26.45 9.53 -2.26
CA ILE A 96 25.91 10.90 -2.10
C ILE A 96 24.60 11.03 -2.88
N MET A 97 24.62 10.66 -4.17
CA MET A 97 23.44 10.74 -5.03
C MET A 97 22.35 9.77 -4.59
N MET A 98 22.72 8.58 -4.09
CA MET A 98 21.78 7.61 -3.56
C MET A 98 21.05 8.16 -2.32
N VAL A 99 21.78 8.75 -1.37
CA VAL A 99 21.19 9.27 -0.13
C VAL A 99 20.32 10.51 -0.40
N VAL A 100 20.71 11.39 -1.33
CA VAL A 100 19.89 12.54 -1.74
C VAL A 100 18.55 12.09 -2.30
N MET A 101 18.52 11.15 -3.25
CA MET A 101 17.25 10.63 -3.77
C MET A 101 16.46 9.86 -2.70
N MET A 102 17.15 9.17 -1.79
CA MET A 102 16.54 8.46 -0.66
C MET A 102 15.90 9.40 0.36
N ALA A 103 16.40 10.63 0.54
CA ALA A 103 15.77 11.66 1.38
C ALA A 103 14.67 12.42 0.64
N TRP A 104 14.87 12.71 -0.66
CA TRP A 104 13.93 13.48 -1.47
C TRP A 104 12.60 12.73 -1.72
N ARG A 105 12.67 11.42 -1.95
CA ARG A 105 11.49 10.56 -2.14
C ARG A 105 10.51 10.60 -0.96
N PRO A 106 10.91 10.32 0.29
CA PRO A 106 10.03 10.40 1.45
C PRO A 106 9.61 11.84 1.75
N MET A 107 10.44 12.84 1.46
CA MET A 107 10.04 14.25 1.57
C MET A 107 8.89 14.59 0.63
N LYS A 108 8.98 14.18 -0.65
CA LYS A 108 7.88 14.34 -1.62
C LYS A 108 6.64 13.55 -1.19
N ALA A 109 6.82 12.34 -0.64
CA ALA A 109 5.73 11.52 -0.15
C ALA A 109 4.98 12.18 1.02
N LEU A 110 5.69 12.84 1.94
CA LEU A 110 5.10 13.61 3.04
C LEU A 110 4.25 14.79 2.54
N MET A 111 4.70 15.49 1.51
CA MET A 111 3.91 16.57 0.90
C MET A 111 2.66 16.05 0.17
N ALA A 112 2.71 14.81 -0.32
CA ALA A 112 1.63 14.17 -1.06
C ALA A 112 0.71 13.26 -0.21
N VAL A 113 0.78 13.31 1.13
CA VAL A 113 -0.03 12.46 2.03
C VAL A 113 -1.52 12.58 1.72
N ASN A 114 -2.03 13.81 1.66
CA ASN A 114 -3.46 14.03 1.40
C ASN A 114 -3.88 13.49 0.03
N ALA A 115 -3.01 13.60 -0.99
CA ALA A 115 -3.29 13.05 -2.32
C ALA A 115 -3.27 11.52 -2.34
N ALA A 116 -2.37 10.89 -1.57
CA ALA A 116 -2.27 9.43 -1.48
C ALA A 116 -3.47 8.79 -0.77
N PHE A 117 -4.04 9.48 0.23
CA PHE A 117 -5.20 8.97 0.99
C PHE A 117 -6.56 9.43 0.44
N LYS A 118 -6.63 10.45 -0.42
CA LYS A 118 -7.86 10.92 -1.07
C LYS A 118 -8.74 9.81 -1.70
N PRO A 119 -8.20 8.84 -2.46
CA PRO A 119 -9.03 7.76 -3.01
C PRO A 119 -9.54 6.78 -1.94
N LEU A 120 -8.82 6.61 -0.82
CA LEU A 120 -9.25 5.76 0.28
C LEU A 120 -10.27 6.45 1.18
N GLU A 121 -10.21 7.77 1.33
CA GLU A 121 -11.19 8.59 2.06
C GLU A 121 -12.56 8.62 1.37
N ALA A 122 -12.61 8.51 0.04
CA ALA A 122 -13.86 8.49 -0.70
C ALA A 122 -14.65 7.18 -0.53
N GLU A 123 -13.97 6.07 -0.26
CA GLU A 123 -14.56 4.72 -0.15
C GLU A 123 -14.76 4.26 1.31
N TYR A 124 -14.01 4.84 2.25
CA TYR A 124 -13.98 4.37 3.64
C TYR A 124 -14.67 5.37 4.58
N ASN A 125 -15.72 4.92 5.26
CA ASN A 125 -16.50 5.74 6.20
C ASN A 125 -15.85 5.93 7.59
N GLY A 126 -14.69 5.31 7.85
CA GLY A 126 -14.01 5.35 9.15
C GLY A 126 -12.80 6.29 9.23
N SER A 127 -12.21 6.38 10.41
CA SER A 127 -11.04 7.25 10.66
C SER A 127 -9.74 6.68 10.06
N LEU A 128 -9.26 7.28 8.97
CA LEU A 128 -7.94 6.96 8.36
C LEU A 128 -6.75 7.57 9.10
N ILE A 129 -6.99 8.27 10.21
CA ILE A 129 -5.98 9.08 10.89
C ILE A 129 -4.78 8.24 11.36
N LEU A 130 -5.02 7.01 11.82
CA LEU A 130 -3.97 6.09 12.24
C LEU A 130 -3.04 5.76 11.07
N HIS A 131 -3.61 5.45 9.91
CA HIS A 131 -2.86 5.11 8.68
C HIS A 131 -2.01 6.29 8.19
N LYS A 132 -2.54 7.51 8.28
CA LYS A 132 -1.78 8.73 7.96
C LYS A 132 -0.59 8.93 8.90
N ILE A 133 -0.77 8.71 10.20
CA ILE A 133 0.31 8.82 11.19
C ILE A 133 1.41 7.79 10.91
N LEU A 134 1.05 6.52 10.67
CA LEU A 134 2.04 5.48 10.33
C LEU A 134 2.82 5.85 9.06
N PHE A 135 2.14 6.36 8.04
CA PHE A 135 2.78 6.79 6.80
C PHE A 135 3.78 7.93 7.05
N VAL A 136 3.39 8.94 7.84
CA VAL A 136 4.25 10.07 8.19
C VAL A 136 5.46 9.60 9.02
N LEU A 137 5.25 8.75 10.03
CA LEU A 137 6.33 8.21 10.85
C LEU A 137 7.32 7.37 10.03
N GLY A 138 6.83 6.54 9.10
CA GLY A 138 7.69 5.74 8.22
C GLY A 138 8.57 6.61 7.31
N ASN A 139 8.00 7.67 6.73
CA ASN A 139 8.77 8.60 5.89
C ASN A 139 9.74 9.46 6.72
N LEU A 140 9.34 9.92 7.92
CA LEU A 140 10.23 10.62 8.85
C LEU A 140 11.41 9.73 9.25
N GLY A 141 11.17 8.46 9.60
CA GLY A 141 12.22 7.50 9.89
C GLY A 141 13.20 7.34 8.73
N ALA A 142 12.71 7.35 7.48
CA ALA A 142 13.57 7.27 6.30
C ALA A 142 14.46 8.51 6.14
N ILE A 143 13.90 9.71 6.40
CA ILE A 143 14.63 10.97 6.34
C ILE A 143 15.70 11.03 7.45
N VAL A 144 15.34 10.68 8.69
CA VAL A 144 16.30 10.64 9.80
C VAL A 144 17.45 9.68 9.51
N LEU A 145 17.15 8.50 8.96
CA LEU A 145 18.17 7.53 8.58
C LEU A 145 19.09 8.05 7.46
N ALA A 146 18.52 8.74 6.46
CA ALA A 146 19.30 9.36 5.39
C ALA A 146 20.24 10.45 5.93
N VAL A 147 19.74 11.33 6.79
CA VAL A 147 20.53 12.40 7.43
C VAL A 147 21.63 11.81 8.31
N TYR A 148 21.33 10.77 9.10
CA TYR A 148 22.32 10.06 9.90
C TYR A 148 23.44 9.49 9.02
N LYS A 149 23.11 8.88 7.88
CA LYS A 149 24.13 8.37 6.95
C LYS A 149 24.95 9.49 6.31
N CYS A 150 24.34 10.61 5.92
CA CYS A 150 25.08 11.79 5.43
C CYS A 150 26.07 12.31 6.47
N HIS A 151 25.67 12.32 7.74
CA HIS A 151 26.55 12.69 8.84
C HIS A 151 27.69 11.68 9.03
N SER A 152 27.39 10.37 9.05
CA SER A 152 28.42 9.34 9.16
C SER A 152 29.41 9.39 7.99
N MET A 153 28.96 9.67 6.77
CA MET A 153 29.82 9.77 5.58
C MET A 153 30.60 11.10 5.48
N GLY A 154 30.46 12.03 6.43
CA GLY A 154 31.19 13.29 6.42
C GLY A 154 30.80 14.24 5.27
N LEU A 155 29.59 14.09 4.73
CA LEU A 155 29.11 14.88 3.58
C LEU A 155 28.47 16.20 3.99
N LEU A 156 28.18 16.36 5.28
CA LEU A 156 27.66 17.59 5.83
C LEU A 156 28.85 18.53 6.10
N PRO A 157 28.76 19.83 5.74
CA PRO A 157 29.75 20.85 6.05
C PRO A 157 29.75 21.19 7.55
N ASN A 158 30.05 20.18 8.38
CA ASN A 158 30.03 20.22 9.84
C ASN A 158 31.42 19.91 10.40
N HIS A 159 32.38 19.53 9.55
CA HIS A 159 33.73 19.23 9.99
C HIS A 159 34.57 20.50 9.90
N ALA A 160 35.44 20.76 10.89
CA ALA A 160 36.31 21.94 10.89
C ALA A 160 37.23 22.01 9.66
N SER A 161 37.50 20.87 9.03
CA SER A 161 38.21 20.77 7.75
C SER A 161 37.46 21.44 6.59
N ASP A 162 36.13 21.48 6.62
CA ASP A 162 35.31 22.12 5.59
C ASP A 162 35.42 23.66 5.64
N TRP A 163 35.93 24.19 6.75
CA TRP A 163 36.11 25.63 7.00
C TRP A 163 37.57 26.07 6.99
N LEU A 164 38.51 25.14 6.78
CA LEU A 164 39.95 25.41 6.84
C LEU A 164 40.41 26.34 5.71
N ASP A 165 39.76 26.29 4.55
CA ASP A 165 40.04 27.19 3.42
C ASP A 165 39.73 28.66 3.73
N PHE A 166 38.92 28.93 4.76
CA PHE A 166 38.59 30.29 5.20
C PHE A 166 39.43 30.78 6.39
N VAL A 167 40.30 29.92 6.95
CA VAL A 167 41.18 30.31 8.05
C VAL A 167 42.43 30.99 7.48
N PRO A 168 42.77 32.22 7.91
CA PRO A 168 43.99 32.88 7.47
C PRO A 168 45.21 32.04 7.89
N GLN A 169 46.15 31.85 6.96
CA GLN A 169 47.40 31.13 7.24
C GLN A 169 48.16 31.87 8.34
N ALA A 170 48.70 31.13 9.32
CA ALA A 170 49.49 31.73 10.38
C ALA A 170 50.75 32.38 9.78
N GLU A 171 50.83 33.71 9.85
CA GLU A 171 52.02 34.44 9.39
C GLU A 171 53.20 34.17 10.31
N ARG A 172 54.38 33.92 9.72
CA ARG A 172 55.62 33.71 10.48
C ARG A 172 56.03 35.02 11.15
N MET A 173 55.97 35.06 12.48
CA MET A 173 56.35 36.25 13.26
C MET A 173 57.86 36.40 13.50
N GLN A 174 58.66 35.35 13.27
CA GLN A 174 60.09 35.35 13.61
C GLN A 174 60.91 34.70 12.50
N PHE A 175 61.94 35.42 12.05
CA PHE A 175 62.99 34.90 11.19
C PHE A 175 64.23 34.71 12.05
N ALA A 176 64.60 33.46 12.33
CA ALA A 176 65.93 33.16 12.85
C ALA A 176 66.90 33.17 11.66
N LEU A 177 67.47 34.35 11.36
CA LEU A 177 68.66 34.41 10.52
C LEU A 177 69.80 33.88 11.38
N PHE A 178 70.19 32.62 11.12
CA PHE A 178 71.42 32.05 11.63
C PHE A 178 72.58 32.84 11.01
N SER A 179 72.93 33.92 11.69
CA SER A 179 74.15 34.68 11.50
C SER A 179 74.98 34.50 12.76
N ASP A 180 75.30 33.24 13.07
CA ASP A 180 76.43 32.97 13.93
C ASP A 180 77.69 33.13 13.08
N PHE A 181 78.41 34.19 13.45
CA PHE A 181 79.64 34.71 12.90
C PHE A 181 80.79 33.69 12.91
N GLN A 182 81.62 33.82 11.86
CA GLN A 182 83.08 33.72 11.77
C GLN A 182 83.87 33.07 12.92
#